data_AF-A0A968NM27-F1
#
_entry.id   AF-A0A968NM27-F1
#
_cell.length_a   1.000
_cell.length_b   1.000
_cell.length_c   1.000
_cell.angle_alpha   90.00
_cell.angle_beta   90.00
_cell.angle_gamma   90.00
#
_symmetry.space_group_name_H-M   'P 1'
#
loop_
_entity.id
_entity.type
_entity.pdbx_description
1 polymer ?
#
loop_
_entity_poly.entity_id
_entity_poly.type
_entity_poly.pdbx_seq_one_letter_code
_entity_poly.pdbx_strand_id
1 'polypeptide(L)'
;MKIALRTSGGRGEYELVGMQGNVSSTDLRGIPIFFELTPSLVIPGNVKVKTDQGKPRLRLEKPRNDLHLALLLADILLFPLPKRELSKTGKRYLEIKTHQFAITDVQVDIADRSPSSVVLRPTSFILQNSVHERLVVDFNRRMSRILIVWDAAKNTTSRLASLIQQHRHAVTSNDCQHSEIKNLSGAIRKHLKNDVDILPLVETALKLDPDLDVDEWSDEAGILDFYENDPTTQIEAKRRQIRELRKLAIRGSAGQRFRKKVREAYQNRCLFSGLSLPKLPGTSAPGVDAAHILPWAEFDIEEVCNGICLSKICHWAFDVGILRLEFEDTNQSYRLRIPDDVRGQCEDVGLDLNYFESLTCQIPKERLPKSKKDWPNPRFLNQLYDRFG
;
A
#
# COMPACT_ATOMS: atom_id res chain seq x y z
N MET A 1 14.67 11.77 -2.87
CA MET A 1 15.15 12.00 -4.26
C MET A 1 14.16 11.38 -5.24
N LYS A 2 14.29 11.61 -6.55
CA LYS A 2 13.46 10.90 -7.54
C LYS A 2 14.17 10.56 -8.83
N ILE A 3 13.71 9.49 -9.48
CA ILE A 3 14.08 9.10 -10.83
C ILE A 3 12.98 9.59 -11.78
N ALA A 4 13.27 10.58 -12.60
CA ALA A 4 12.30 11.26 -13.46
C ALA A 4 12.54 10.95 -14.94
N LEU A 5 11.47 10.66 -15.68
CA LEU A 5 11.43 10.53 -17.12
C LEU A 5 11.33 11.92 -17.76
N ARG A 6 12.39 12.36 -18.42
CA ARG A 6 12.38 13.58 -19.23
C ARG A 6 12.08 13.24 -20.67
N THR A 7 11.11 13.94 -21.27
CA THR A 7 10.74 13.75 -22.68
C THR A 7 11.15 14.97 -23.50
N SER A 8 11.69 14.73 -24.69
CA SER A 8 12.05 15.76 -25.69
C SER A 8 11.52 15.38 -27.07
N GLY A 9 10.29 14.85 -27.13
CA GLY A 9 9.63 14.41 -28.36
C GLY A 9 9.88 12.96 -28.79
N GLY A 10 10.72 12.20 -28.06
CA GLY A 10 11.00 10.77 -28.33
C GLY A 10 10.78 9.87 -27.11
N ARG A 11 11.54 8.75 -27.05
CA ARG A 11 11.47 7.73 -25.97
C ARG A 11 11.72 8.26 -24.56
N GLY A 12 12.23 9.48 -24.44
CA GLY A 12 12.57 10.11 -23.15
C GLY A 12 13.75 9.42 -22.47
N GLU A 13 14.32 10.05 -21.46
CA GLU A 13 15.45 9.55 -20.69
C GLU A 13 15.21 9.67 -19.19
N TYR A 14 15.69 8.69 -18.42
CA TYR A 14 15.57 8.72 -16.98
C TYR A 14 16.74 9.48 -16.36
N GLU A 15 16.44 10.42 -15.48
CA GLU A 15 17.39 11.24 -14.75
C GLU A 15 17.19 11.04 -13.24
N LEU A 16 18.28 10.99 -12.49
CA LEU A 16 18.23 11.03 -11.02
C LEU A 16 18.29 12.49 -10.57
N VAL A 17 17.25 12.97 -9.91
CA VAL A 17 17.09 14.39 -9.55
C VAL A 17 16.76 14.56 -8.06
N GLY A 18 17.18 15.71 -7.54
CA GLY A 18 17.00 16.10 -6.14
C GLY A 18 18.17 15.71 -5.24
N MET A 19 17.91 15.80 -3.93
CA MET A 19 18.82 15.43 -2.86
C MET A 19 18.09 14.69 -1.74
N GLN A 20 18.84 14.06 -0.85
CA GLN A 20 18.33 13.53 0.42
C GLN A 20 19.39 13.74 1.51
N GLY A 21 19.04 14.53 2.52
CA GLY A 21 20.02 15.05 3.47
C GLY A 21 21.16 15.75 2.72
N ASN A 22 22.40 15.35 3.00
CA ASN A 22 23.61 15.93 2.39
C ASN A 22 24.04 15.22 1.09
N VAL A 23 23.21 14.35 0.52
CA VAL A 23 23.55 13.60 -0.71
C VAL A 23 22.71 14.09 -1.88
N SER A 24 23.35 14.71 -2.86
CA SER A 24 22.73 15.11 -4.12
C SER A 24 22.85 14.01 -5.17
N SER A 25 22.02 14.07 -6.22
CA SER A 25 22.15 13.16 -7.35
C SER A 25 23.50 13.26 -8.08
N THR A 26 24.21 14.38 -7.93
CA THR A 26 25.56 14.59 -8.46
C THR A 26 26.61 13.77 -7.70
N ASP A 27 26.40 13.52 -6.41
CA ASP A 27 27.34 12.75 -5.57
C ASP A 27 27.28 11.24 -5.85
N LEU A 28 26.34 10.81 -6.70
CA LEU A 28 26.10 9.41 -7.08
C LEU A 28 26.61 9.07 -8.49
N ARG A 29 27.37 9.98 -9.12
CA ARG A 29 27.94 9.80 -10.47
C ARG A 29 28.92 8.63 -10.51
N GLY A 30 28.77 7.76 -11.50
CA GLY A 30 29.63 6.60 -11.71
C GLY A 30 29.44 5.45 -10.72
N ILE A 31 28.69 5.66 -9.64
CA ILE A 31 28.45 4.67 -8.59
C ILE A 31 27.37 3.69 -9.07
N PRO A 32 27.61 2.36 -9.01
CA PRO A 32 26.59 1.34 -9.23
C PRO A 32 25.38 1.53 -8.30
N ILE A 33 24.18 1.46 -8.87
CA ILE A 33 22.92 1.55 -8.12
C ILE A 33 22.32 0.16 -7.92
N PHE A 34 21.90 -0.12 -6.69
CA PHE A 34 21.08 -1.25 -6.28
C PHE A 34 19.71 -0.77 -5.83
N PHE A 35 18.71 -1.64 -5.89
CA PHE A 35 17.35 -1.33 -5.47
C PHE A 35 16.93 -2.20 -4.29
N GLU A 36 16.59 -1.57 -3.16
CA GLU A 36 15.99 -2.25 -2.02
C GLU A 36 14.47 -2.32 -2.24
N LEU A 37 13.96 -3.52 -2.56
CA LEU A 37 12.52 -3.76 -2.75
C LEU A 37 11.84 -4.08 -1.42
N THR A 38 12.56 -4.76 -0.53
CA THR A 38 12.19 -4.98 0.87
C THR A 38 13.47 -4.95 1.72
N PRO A 39 13.39 -4.79 3.06
CA PRO A 39 14.57 -4.77 3.93
C PRO A 39 15.46 -6.01 3.84
N SER A 40 14.93 -7.12 3.32
CA SER A 40 15.67 -8.37 3.11
C SER A 40 15.92 -8.68 1.64
N LEU A 41 15.56 -7.79 0.72
CA LEU A 41 15.64 -8.00 -0.72
C LEU A 41 16.21 -6.77 -1.41
N VAL A 42 17.49 -6.84 -1.73
CA VAL A 42 18.20 -5.86 -2.54
C VAL A 42 18.57 -6.53 -3.87
N ILE A 43 18.18 -5.91 -4.97
CA ILE A 43 18.48 -6.39 -6.32
C ILE A 43 19.46 -5.44 -7.03
N PRO A 44 20.32 -5.93 -7.93
CA PRO A 44 21.16 -5.08 -8.73
C PRO A 44 20.31 -4.21 -9.67
N GLY A 45 20.58 -2.91 -9.73
CA GLY A 45 19.87 -2.02 -10.64
C GLY A 45 20.44 -2.02 -12.07
N ASN A 46 21.66 -2.55 -12.25
CA ASN A 46 22.44 -2.53 -13.49
C ASN A 46 22.41 -1.17 -14.22
N VAL A 47 22.44 -0.09 -13.43
CA VAL A 47 22.45 1.29 -13.90
C VAL A 47 23.48 2.11 -13.14
N LYS A 48 24.03 3.11 -13.82
CA LYS A 48 24.91 4.13 -13.25
C LYS A 48 24.45 5.52 -13.67
N VAL A 49 24.65 6.51 -12.81
CA VAL A 49 24.46 7.92 -13.17
C VAL A 49 25.66 8.37 -14.02
N LYS A 50 25.40 8.84 -15.24
CA LYS A 50 26.37 9.52 -16.09
C LYS A 50 25.93 10.96 -16.31
N THR A 51 26.89 11.88 -16.30
CA THR A 51 26.64 13.26 -16.69
C THR A 51 26.64 13.34 -18.21
N ASP A 52 25.55 13.81 -18.77
CA ASP A 52 25.38 14.00 -20.22
C ASP A 52 24.68 15.35 -20.42
N GLN A 53 25.36 16.27 -21.10
CA GLN A 53 24.94 17.68 -21.23
C GLN A 53 24.64 18.36 -19.87
N GLY A 54 25.45 18.05 -18.84
CA GLY A 54 25.27 18.59 -17.49
C GLY A 54 24.14 17.94 -16.68
N LYS A 55 23.39 16.98 -17.25
CA LYS A 55 22.27 16.31 -16.58
C LYS A 55 22.65 14.92 -16.05
N PRO A 56 22.18 14.54 -14.85
CA PRO A 56 22.47 13.24 -14.22
C PRO A 56 21.60 12.11 -14.81
N ARG A 57 21.96 11.61 -16.00
CA ARG A 57 21.20 10.57 -16.71
C ARG A 57 21.53 9.17 -16.21
N LEU A 58 20.52 8.33 -16.04
CA LEU A 58 20.69 6.91 -15.74
C LEU A 58 20.98 6.14 -17.02
N ARG A 59 22.12 5.43 -17.04
CA ARG A 59 22.54 4.58 -18.17
C ARG A 59 22.65 3.14 -17.72
N LEU A 60 22.09 2.24 -18.53
CA LEU A 60 22.16 0.79 -18.32
C LEU A 60 23.58 0.28 -18.57
N GLU A 61 23.99 -0.73 -17.82
CA GLU A 61 25.28 -1.41 -18.05
C GLU A 61 25.24 -2.29 -19.30
N LYS A 62 24.20 -3.10 -19.48
CA LYS A 62 23.97 -3.95 -20.67
C LYS A 62 22.62 -3.60 -21.31
N PRO A 63 22.56 -2.62 -22.24
CA PRO A 63 21.30 -2.08 -22.79
C PRO A 63 20.34 -3.10 -23.44
N ARG A 64 20.84 -4.26 -23.87
CA ARG A 64 20.02 -5.33 -24.47
C ARG A 64 19.34 -6.24 -23.43
N ASN A 65 19.93 -6.35 -22.24
CA ASN A 65 19.52 -7.32 -21.22
C ASN A 65 18.94 -6.64 -19.96
N ASP A 66 19.37 -5.41 -19.69
CA ASP A 66 18.96 -4.66 -18.51
C ASP A 66 17.76 -3.77 -18.76
N LEU A 67 17.04 -3.48 -17.68
CA LEU A 67 15.88 -2.60 -17.67
C LEU A 67 16.14 -1.40 -16.78
N HIS A 68 15.63 -0.24 -17.17
CA HIS A 68 15.55 0.90 -16.26
C HIS A 68 14.55 0.60 -15.15
N LEU A 69 14.77 1.16 -13.96
CA LEU A 69 13.97 0.91 -12.75
C LEU A 69 12.46 0.93 -13.02
N ALA A 70 11.95 1.94 -13.72
CA ALA A 70 10.53 2.02 -14.04
C ALA A 70 9.98 0.75 -14.75
N LEU A 71 10.69 0.25 -15.77
CA LEU A 71 10.26 -0.95 -16.49
C LEU A 71 10.44 -2.21 -15.63
N LEU A 72 11.54 -2.26 -14.87
CA LEU A 72 11.82 -3.34 -13.95
C LEU A 72 10.74 -3.44 -12.85
N LEU A 73 10.36 -2.31 -12.26
CA LEU A 73 9.26 -2.21 -11.28
C LEU A 73 7.94 -2.64 -11.89
N ALA A 74 7.65 -2.23 -13.13
CA ALA A 74 6.43 -2.67 -13.81
C ALA A 74 6.37 -4.19 -13.96
N ASP A 75 7.50 -4.85 -14.24
CA ASP A 75 7.56 -6.31 -14.32
C ASP A 75 7.47 -6.99 -12.95
N ILE A 76 8.21 -6.49 -11.94
CA ILE A 76 8.21 -7.03 -10.56
C ILE A 76 6.83 -6.87 -9.90
N LEU A 77 6.19 -5.72 -10.09
CA LEU A 77 4.89 -5.37 -9.50
C LEU A 77 3.70 -5.81 -10.37
N LEU A 78 3.96 -6.64 -11.39
CA LEU A 78 2.96 -7.21 -12.29
C LEU A 78 2.01 -6.16 -12.91
N PHE A 79 2.54 -5.00 -13.30
CA PHE A 79 1.78 -4.01 -14.07
C PHE A 79 1.59 -4.47 -15.54
N PRO A 80 0.61 -3.88 -16.24
CA PRO A 80 0.61 -3.84 -17.69
C PRO A 80 1.87 -3.14 -18.21
N LEU A 81 2.24 -3.40 -19.46
CA LEU A 81 3.49 -2.85 -20.00
C LEU A 81 3.39 -1.32 -20.17
N PRO A 82 4.18 -0.52 -19.43
CA PRO A 82 4.19 0.92 -19.61
C PRO A 82 4.89 1.30 -20.91
N LYS A 83 4.52 2.45 -21.47
CA LYS A 83 5.21 3.04 -22.62
C LYS A 83 6.19 4.09 -22.14
N ARG A 84 7.40 4.11 -22.71
CA ARG A 84 8.40 5.14 -22.38
C ARG A 84 8.14 6.45 -23.15
N GLU A 85 7.58 6.35 -24.35
CA GLU A 85 7.15 7.51 -25.14
C GLU A 85 5.81 8.04 -24.62
N LEU A 86 5.86 8.99 -23.69
CA LEU A 86 4.66 9.59 -23.07
C LEU A 86 3.65 10.10 -24.11
N SER A 87 4.12 10.74 -25.19
CA SER A 87 3.25 11.25 -26.27
C SER A 87 2.48 10.17 -27.04
N LYS A 88 2.88 8.90 -26.91
CA LYS A 88 2.21 7.76 -27.57
C LYS A 88 1.36 6.92 -26.60
N THR A 89 1.07 7.44 -25.42
CA THR A 89 0.17 6.82 -24.41
C THR A 89 -1.28 7.23 -24.64
N GLY A 90 -2.19 6.91 -23.71
CA GLY A 90 -3.62 7.20 -23.83
C GLY A 90 -3.91 8.70 -24.01
N LYS A 91 -4.97 8.99 -24.78
CA LYS A 91 -5.35 10.36 -25.22
C LYS A 91 -6.63 10.89 -24.56
N ARG A 92 -7.17 10.17 -23.58
CA ARG A 92 -8.38 10.53 -22.84
C ARG A 92 -8.08 10.40 -21.35
N TYR A 93 -8.80 9.56 -20.63
CA TYR A 93 -8.50 9.28 -19.23
C TYR A 93 -7.32 8.31 -19.08
N LEU A 94 -6.68 8.31 -17.91
CA LEU A 94 -5.57 7.45 -17.55
C LEU A 94 -6.08 6.02 -17.35
N GLU A 95 -5.74 5.14 -18.29
CA GLU A 95 -6.05 3.71 -18.20
C GLU A 95 -4.82 2.93 -17.77
N ILE A 96 -4.96 2.10 -16.74
CA ILE A 96 -3.92 1.14 -16.34
C ILE A 96 -4.01 -0.09 -17.24
N LYS A 97 -3.65 0.13 -18.50
CA LYS A 97 -3.63 -0.85 -19.59
C LYS A 97 -2.30 -0.78 -20.32
N THR A 98 -1.98 -1.87 -21.01
CA THR A 98 -0.75 -2.00 -21.80
C THR A 98 -0.62 -0.82 -22.77
N HIS A 99 0.52 -0.13 -22.67
CA HIS A 99 0.91 1.04 -23.46
C HIS A 99 0.07 2.31 -23.29
N GLN A 100 -0.90 2.35 -22.37
CA GLN A 100 -1.77 3.50 -22.13
C GLN A 100 -1.20 4.53 -21.13
N PHE A 101 -0.11 4.19 -20.44
CA PHE A 101 0.56 5.06 -19.48
C PHE A 101 2.08 4.92 -19.54
N ALA A 102 2.78 5.91 -18.98
CA ALA A 102 4.22 5.90 -18.70
C ALA A 102 4.44 6.02 -17.19
N ILE A 103 5.53 5.45 -16.68
CA ILE A 103 5.99 5.74 -15.31
C ILE A 103 6.93 6.94 -15.40
N THR A 104 6.47 8.11 -14.95
CA THR A 104 7.22 9.37 -15.14
C THR A 104 8.14 9.70 -14.00
N ASP A 105 7.74 9.38 -12.77
CA ASP A 105 8.52 9.71 -11.58
C ASP A 105 8.52 8.50 -10.66
N VAL A 106 9.68 8.11 -10.16
CA VAL A 106 9.82 7.12 -9.07
C VAL A 106 10.51 7.82 -7.91
N GLN A 107 9.77 8.03 -6.82
CA GLN A 107 10.32 8.55 -5.59
C GLN A 107 11.22 7.49 -4.96
N VAL A 108 12.40 7.91 -4.53
CA VAL A 108 13.42 7.02 -3.97
C VAL A 108 14.12 7.63 -2.76
N ASP A 109 14.35 6.77 -1.77
CA ASP A 109 15.19 7.04 -0.62
C ASP A 109 16.55 6.35 -0.76
N ILE A 110 17.60 6.90 -0.15
CA ILE A 110 18.87 6.23 0.05
C ILE A 110 18.74 5.31 1.27
N ALA A 111 18.75 4.00 1.02
CA ALA A 111 18.69 2.97 2.06
C ALA A 111 20.05 2.65 2.67
N ASP A 112 21.09 2.74 1.84
CA ASP A 112 22.49 2.55 2.19
C ASP A 112 23.40 3.21 1.15
N ARG A 113 24.59 3.63 1.56
CA ARG A 113 25.59 4.25 0.68
C ARG A 113 26.98 3.85 1.13
N SER A 114 27.77 3.38 0.17
CA SER A 114 29.21 3.17 0.32
C SER A 114 29.97 3.97 -0.75
N PRO A 115 31.30 4.03 -0.68
CA PRO A 115 32.11 4.59 -1.76
C PRO A 115 31.98 3.81 -3.09
N SER A 116 31.56 2.54 -3.05
CA SER A 116 31.52 1.64 -4.20
C SER A 116 30.12 1.31 -4.72
N SER A 117 29.07 1.68 -3.98
CA SER A 117 27.68 1.41 -4.37
C SER A 117 26.69 2.32 -3.62
N VAL A 118 25.50 2.49 -4.20
CA VAL A 118 24.35 3.12 -3.52
C VAL A 118 23.14 2.21 -3.62
N VAL A 119 22.40 2.09 -2.51
CA VAL A 119 21.14 1.34 -2.46
C VAL A 119 20.00 2.36 -2.42
N LEU A 120 19.19 2.39 -3.48
CA LEU A 120 18.00 3.22 -3.57
C LEU A 120 16.75 2.39 -3.27
N ARG A 121 15.84 2.94 -2.48
CA ARG A 121 14.58 2.31 -2.09
C ARG A 121 13.41 3.06 -2.73
N PRO A 122 12.65 2.45 -3.65
CA PRO A 122 11.43 3.04 -4.17
C PRO A 122 10.38 3.24 -3.07
N THR A 123 9.67 4.37 -3.08
CA THR A 123 8.62 4.68 -2.09
C THR A 123 7.25 4.87 -2.74
N SER A 124 7.22 5.58 -3.86
CA SER A 124 6.03 5.74 -4.70
C SER A 124 6.43 6.03 -6.14
N PHE A 125 5.49 5.92 -7.08
CA PHE A 125 5.72 6.34 -8.46
C PHE A 125 4.47 6.89 -9.12
N ILE A 126 4.67 7.75 -10.12
CA ILE A 126 3.62 8.43 -10.87
C ILE A 126 3.44 7.75 -12.21
N LEU A 127 2.21 7.29 -12.46
CA LEU A 127 1.74 6.88 -13.78
C LEU A 127 1.13 8.09 -14.47
N GLN A 128 1.50 8.35 -15.72
CA GLN A 128 0.98 9.48 -16.48
C GLN A 128 0.67 9.09 -17.93
N ASN A 129 -0.36 9.69 -18.52
CA ASN A 129 -0.67 9.58 -19.94
C ASN A 129 -0.30 10.86 -20.74
N SER A 130 -0.66 10.89 -22.03
CA SER A 130 -0.27 11.95 -22.96
C SER A 130 -1.01 13.26 -22.73
N VAL A 131 -2.15 13.22 -22.03
CA VAL A 131 -2.92 14.40 -21.62
C VAL A 131 -2.61 14.86 -20.19
N HIS A 132 -1.53 14.32 -19.61
CA HIS A 132 -1.01 14.69 -18.29
C HIS A 132 -1.89 14.31 -17.10
N GLU A 133 -2.86 13.42 -17.25
CA GLU A 133 -3.52 12.80 -16.10
C GLU A 133 -2.53 11.91 -15.36
N ARG A 134 -2.58 11.95 -14.02
CA ARG A 134 -1.61 11.33 -13.13
C ARG A 134 -2.31 10.42 -12.13
N LEU A 135 -1.65 9.31 -11.83
CA LEU A 135 -2.00 8.43 -10.73
C LEU A 135 -0.75 8.15 -9.90
N VAL A 136 -0.84 8.33 -8.58
CA VAL A 136 0.21 7.95 -7.65
C VAL A 136 0.00 6.51 -7.21
N VAL A 137 1.06 5.72 -7.26
CA VAL A 137 1.07 4.34 -6.76
C VAL A 137 2.05 4.26 -5.60
N ASP A 138 1.55 3.82 -4.44
CA ASP A 138 2.39 3.47 -3.29
C ASP A 138 3.13 2.16 -3.57
N PHE A 139 4.46 2.22 -3.57
CA PHE A 139 5.30 1.06 -3.84
C PHE A 139 5.15 -0.01 -2.75
N ASN A 140 5.11 0.39 -1.47
CA ASN A 140 5.07 -0.55 -0.36
C ASN A 140 3.74 -1.30 -0.29
N ARG A 141 2.62 -0.62 -0.52
CA ARG A 141 1.28 -1.22 -0.56
C ARG A 141 1.19 -2.27 -1.67
N ARG A 142 1.65 -1.91 -2.88
CA ARG A 142 1.63 -2.84 -4.01
C ARG A 142 2.64 -3.98 -3.88
N MET A 143 3.85 -3.71 -3.39
CA MET A 143 4.84 -4.76 -3.13
C MET A 143 4.36 -5.75 -2.06
N SER A 144 3.62 -5.28 -1.04
CA SER A 144 3.00 -6.15 -0.04
C SER A 144 2.02 -7.15 -0.68
N ARG A 145 1.20 -6.70 -1.64
CA ARG A 145 0.31 -7.58 -2.41
C ARG A 145 1.10 -8.64 -3.21
N ILE A 146 2.22 -8.26 -3.83
CA ILE A 146 3.12 -9.19 -4.53
C ILE A 146 3.67 -10.26 -3.58
N LEU A 147 4.09 -9.89 -2.37
CA LEU A 147 4.56 -10.85 -1.37
C LEU A 147 3.48 -11.86 -0.99
N ILE A 148 2.21 -11.43 -0.86
CA ILE A 148 1.08 -12.30 -0.55
C ILE A 148 0.81 -13.26 -1.71
N VAL A 149 0.81 -12.77 -2.95
CA VAL A 149 0.69 -13.58 -4.17
C VAL A 149 1.80 -14.63 -4.25
N TRP A 150 3.04 -14.23 -3.95
CA TRP A 150 4.19 -15.14 -3.91
C TRP A 150 4.06 -16.22 -2.86
N ASP A 151 3.52 -15.90 -1.69
CA ASP A 151 3.32 -16.88 -0.62
C ASP A 151 2.18 -17.85 -0.93
N ALA A 152 1.04 -17.33 -1.38
CA ALA A 152 -0.14 -18.13 -1.76
C ALA A 152 0.15 -19.11 -2.91
N ALA A 153 1.00 -18.70 -3.85
CA ALA A 153 1.41 -19.56 -4.96
C ALA A 153 2.19 -20.80 -4.49
N LYS A 154 2.87 -20.79 -3.33
CA LYS A 154 3.63 -21.95 -2.83
C LYS A 154 2.74 -23.15 -2.56
N ASN A 155 1.51 -22.90 -2.08
CA ASN A 155 0.56 -23.92 -1.67
C ASN A 155 -0.41 -24.33 -2.78
N THR A 156 -0.19 -23.84 -4.01
CA THR A 156 -1.09 -24.02 -5.15
C THR A 156 -0.36 -24.69 -6.32
N THR A 157 -1.00 -25.64 -6.98
CA THR A 157 -0.38 -26.45 -8.06
C THR A 157 -0.77 -26.03 -9.48
N SER A 158 -1.42 -24.86 -9.64
CA SER A 158 -1.87 -24.38 -10.96
C SER A 158 -0.70 -23.92 -11.84
N ARG A 159 -0.93 -23.88 -13.16
CA ARG A 159 0.06 -23.33 -14.12
C ARG A 159 0.44 -21.89 -13.77
N LEU A 160 -0.55 -21.08 -13.37
CA LEU A 160 -0.32 -19.71 -12.91
C LEU A 160 0.55 -19.68 -11.64
N ALA A 161 0.25 -20.52 -10.65
CA ALA A 161 1.05 -20.60 -9.43
C ALA A 161 2.52 -20.97 -9.72
N SER A 162 2.75 -21.91 -10.65
CA SER A 162 4.11 -22.25 -11.11
C SER A 162 4.84 -21.06 -11.76
N LEU A 163 4.15 -20.27 -12.59
CA LEU A 163 4.72 -19.05 -13.18
C LEU A 163 5.04 -17.99 -12.11
N ILE A 164 4.17 -17.83 -11.10
CA ILE A 164 4.37 -16.90 -9.99
C ILE A 164 5.54 -17.34 -9.11
N GLN A 165 5.70 -18.63 -8.85
CA GLN A 165 6.85 -19.16 -8.11
C GLN A 165 8.17 -18.95 -8.87
N GLN A 166 8.17 -19.17 -10.19
CA GLN A 166 9.33 -18.86 -11.03
C GLN A 166 9.64 -17.36 -11.04
N HIS A 167 8.61 -16.52 -11.16
CA HIS A 167 8.77 -15.07 -11.09
C HIS A 167 9.38 -14.63 -9.76
N ARG A 168 8.87 -15.14 -8.63
CA ARG A 168 9.47 -14.93 -7.30
C ARG A 168 10.94 -15.31 -7.30
N HIS A 169 11.27 -16.52 -7.76
CA HIS A 169 12.64 -17.01 -7.80
C HIS A 169 13.56 -16.09 -8.60
N ALA A 170 13.13 -15.66 -9.80
CA ALA A 170 13.90 -14.74 -10.64
C ALA A 170 14.17 -13.40 -9.96
N VAL A 171 13.21 -12.86 -9.20
CA VAL A 171 13.38 -11.58 -8.47
C VAL A 171 14.26 -11.75 -7.22
N THR A 172 14.16 -12.88 -6.51
CA THR A 172 14.90 -13.13 -5.26
C THR A 172 16.25 -13.83 -5.45
N SER A 173 16.59 -14.23 -6.68
CA SER A 173 17.84 -14.90 -6.99
C SER A 173 19.04 -13.97 -6.77
N ASN A 174 20.16 -14.54 -6.30
CA ASN A 174 21.43 -13.82 -6.23
C ASN A 174 21.96 -13.43 -7.62
N ASP A 175 21.62 -14.21 -8.66
CA ASP A 175 21.89 -13.88 -10.06
C ASP A 175 20.62 -13.28 -10.70
N CYS A 176 20.11 -12.20 -10.13
CA CYS A 176 18.89 -11.54 -10.58
C CYS A 176 19.07 -10.99 -12.01
N GLN A 177 18.45 -11.65 -13.00
CA GLN A 177 18.50 -11.26 -14.40
C GLN A 177 17.22 -10.53 -14.82
N HIS A 178 17.35 -9.24 -15.18
CA HIS A 178 16.21 -8.42 -15.61
C HIS A 178 15.43 -9.00 -16.80
N SER A 179 16.11 -9.66 -17.74
CA SER A 179 15.47 -10.34 -18.87
C SER A 179 14.59 -11.52 -18.44
N GLU A 180 14.99 -12.27 -17.42
CA GLU A 180 14.21 -13.40 -16.90
C GLU A 180 12.93 -12.91 -16.23
N ILE A 181 13.03 -11.88 -15.38
CA ILE A 181 11.87 -11.23 -14.72
C ILE A 181 10.85 -10.77 -15.76
N LYS A 182 11.32 -10.05 -16.80
CA LYS A 182 10.48 -9.58 -17.91
C LYS A 182 9.79 -10.71 -18.68
N ASN A 183 10.51 -11.80 -18.94
CA ASN A 183 9.97 -12.95 -19.65
C ASN A 183 8.88 -13.64 -18.83
N LEU A 184 9.09 -13.80 -17.51
CA LEU A 184 8.14 -14.43 -16.60
C LEU A 184 6.91 -13.56 -16.36
N SER A 185 7.07 -12.26 -16.11
CA SER A 185 5.93 -11.32 -16.02
C SER A 185 5.14 -11.28 -17.34
N GLY A 186 5.82 -11.33 -18.49
CA GLY A 186 5.20 -11.48 -19.81
C GLY A 186 4.41 -12.78 -19.98
N ALA A 187 4.95 -13.91 -19.50
CA ALA A 187 4.26 -15.19 -19.52
C ALA A 187 3.01 -15.19 -18.62
N ILE A 188 3.06 -14.54 -17.45
CA ILE A 188 1.91 -14.37 -16.55
C ILE A 188 0.82 -13.54 -17.24
N ARG A 189 1.16 -12.38 -17.82
CA ARG A 189 0.22 -11.55 -18.60
C ARG A 189 -0.42 -12.33 -19.74
N LYS A 190 0.38 -13.09 -20.50
CA LYS A 190 -0.11 -13.93 -21.60
C LYS A 190 -1.03 -15.06 -21.10
N HIS A 191 -0.73 -15.65 -19.95
CA HIS A 191 -1.56 -16.70 -19.35
C HIS A 191 -2.96 -16.18 -18.97
N LEU A 192 -3.03 -14.97 -18.40
CA LEU A 192 -4.29 -14.33 -18.02
C LEU A 192 -5.04 -13.71 -19.20
N LYS A 193 -4.41 -13.60 -20.38
CA LYS A 193 -4.99 -13.06 -21.62
C LYS A 193 -5.64 -11.68 -21.44
N ASN A 194 -5.03 -10.83 -20.64
CA ASN A 194 -5.56 -9.50 -20.35
C ASN A 194 -4.47 -8.43 -20.55
N ASP A 195 -4.88 -7.25 -20.97
CA ASP A 195 -4.03 -6.09 -21.16
C ASP A 195 -4.16 -5.05 -20.03
N VAL A 196 -5.07 -5.28 -19.07
CA VAL A 196 -5.29 -4.50 -17.84
C VAL A 196 -4.34 -4.91 -16.71
N ASP A 197 -4.43 -4.24 -15.56
CA ASP A 197 -3.74 -4.63 -14.34
C ASP A 197 -4.02 -6.09 -13.97
N ILE A 198 -2.99 -6.92 -14.05
CA ILE A 198 -3.11 -8.37 -13.86
C ILE A 198 -3.02 -8.79 -12.40
N LEU A 199 -2.54 -7.92 -11.49
CA LEU A 199 -2.37 -8.28 -10.09
C LEU A 199 -3.71 -8.70 -9.42
N PRO A 200 -4.82 -7.94 -9.56
CA PRO A 200 -6.13 -8.37 -9.06
C PRO A 200 -6.62 -9.70 -9.64
N LEU A 201 -6.28 -9.99 -10.90
CA LEU A 201 -6.65 -11.24 -11.57
C LEU A 201 -5.85 -12.43 -11.00
N VAL A 202 -4.56 -12.23 -10.73
CA VAL A 202 -3.72 -13.22 -10.06
C VAL A 202 -4.26 -13.52 -8.65
N GLU A 203 -4.58 -12.48 -7.89
CA GLU A 203 -5.13 -12.61 -6.53
C GLU A 203 -6.43 -13.42 -6.53
N THR A 204 -7.35 -13.08 -7.43
CA THR A 204 -8.62 -13.80 -7.61
C THR A 204 -8.36 -15.27 -7.99
N ALA A 205 -7.44 -15.53 -8.91
CA ALA A 205 -7.11 -16.89 -9.36
C ALA A 205 -6.47 -17.74 -8.25
N LEU A 206 -5.76 -17.12 -7.31
CA LEU A 206 -5.18 -17.76 -6.13
C LEU A 206 -6.15 -17.80 -4.93
N LYS A 207 -7.42 -17.43 -5.13
CA LYS A 207 -8.46 -17.38 -4.09
C LYS A 207 -8.06 -16.52 -2.89
N LEU A 208 -7.29 -15.47 -3.14
CA LEU A 208 -6.97 -14.46 -2.14
C LEU A 208 -8.18 -13.56 -1.92
N ASP A 209 -8.32 -13.05 -0.69
CA ASP A 209 -9.45 -12.20 -0.32
C ASP A 209 -9.43 -10.92 -1.18
N PRO A 210 -10.54 -10.55 -1.85
CA PRO A 210 -10.65 -9.27 -2.55
C PRO A 210 -10.47 -8.03 -1.65
N ASP A 211 -10.49 -8.19 -0.32
CA ASP A 211 -10.12 -7.15 0.65
C ASP A 211 -8.61 -7.01 0.88
N LEU A 212 -7.77 -7.62 0.03
CA LEU A 212 -6.39 -7.21 -0.17
C LEU A 212 -6.38 -5.72 -0.50
N ASP A 213 -6.14 -4.86 0.50
CA ASP A 213 -6.09 -3.39 0.44
C ASP A 213 -6.02 -2.94 -1.02
N VAL A 214 -7.20 -2.78 -1.65
CA VAL A 214 -7.30 -2.39 -3.05
C VAL A 214 -6.45 -1.14 -3.15
N ASP A 215 -5.54 -1.07 -4.13
CA ASP A 215 -4.77 0.15 -4.35
C ASP A 215 -5.80 1.29 -4.43
N GLU A 216 -6.01 2.03 -3.33
CA GLU A 216 -6.86 3.21 -3.34
C GLU A 216 -6.04 4.22 -4.11
N TRP A 217 -6.30 4.20 -5.41
CA TRP A 217 -5.84 5.18 -6.36
C TRP A 217 -6.41 6.50 -5.89
N SER A 218 -5.62 7.29 -5.17
CA SER A 218 -6.01 8.66 -4.84
C SER A 218 -5.85 9.50 -6.10
N ASP A 219 -6.96 10.08 -6.56
CA ASP A 219 -6.97 11.05 -7.67
C ASP A 219 -6.39 12.42 -7.26
N GLU A 220 -5.78 12.53 -6.07
CA GLU A 220 -5.38 13.81 -5.53
C GLU A 220 -3.90 14.13 -5.79
N ALA A 221 -3.70 14.99 -6.77
CA ALA A 221 -2.50 15.79 -6.99
C ALA A 221 -2.09 16.66 -5.78
N GLY A 222 -2.80 16.61 -4.64
CA GLY A 222 -2.59 17.43 -3.45
C GLY A 222 -1.65 16.87 -2.38
N ILE A 223 -1.24 15.60 -2.45
CA ILE A 223 -0.34 15.00 -1.43
C ILE A 223 1.15 15.31 -1.70
N LEU A 224 1.48 15.89 -2.85
CA LEU A 224 2.88 16.11 -3.24
C LEU A 224 3.61 17.22 -2.46
N ASP A 225 2.90 18.11 -1.75
CA ASP A 225 3.50 19.27 -1.06
C ASP A 225 3.92 19.01 0.40
N PHE A 226 3.59 17.85 0.99
CA PHE A 226 3.93 17.55 2.40
C PHE A 226 5.24 16.78 2.61
N TYR A 227 5.98 16.45 1.56
CA TYR A 227 7.25 15.72 1.64
C TYR A 227 8.51 16.59 1.48
N GLU A 228 8.37 17.91 1.56
CA GLU A 228 9.53 18.79 1.71
C GLU A 228 9.79 19.10 3.20
N ASN A 229 10.84 18.47 3.72
CA ASN A 229 11.53 18.73 5.00
C ASN A 229 10.99 18.02 6.25
N ASP A 230 11.37 16.74 6.44
CA ASP A 230 11.60 16.21 7.79
C ASP A 230 12.87 15.34 7.80
N PRO A 231 13.98 15.78 8.42
CA PRO A 231 15.20 15.01 8.53
C PRO A 231 15.11 14.03 9.71
N THR A 232 14.30 12.97 9.60
CA THR A 232 14.42 11.85 10.53
C THR A 232 15.68 11.05 10.20
N THR A 233 16.47 10.71 11.22
CA THR A 233 17.76 10.01 11.02
C THR A 233 17.55 8.69 10.28
N GLN A 234 18.46 8.37 9.34
CA GLN A 234 18.37 7.16 8.48
C GLN A 234 18.16 5.85 9.29
N ILE A 235 18.63 5.82 10.54
CA ILE A 235 18.47 4.68 11.46
C ILE A 235 17.03 4.57 11.98
N GLU A 236 16.38 5.68 12.30
CA GLU A 236 14.99 5.72 12.76
C GLU A 236 14.01 5.45 11.62
N ALA A 237 14.27 5.98 10.42
CA ALA A 237 13.50 5.66 9.22
C ALA A 237 13.59 4.15 8.89
N LYS A 238 14.79 3.56 8.95
CA LYS A 238 15.03 2.14 8.69
C LYS A 238 14.42 1.24 9.79
N ARG A 239 14.45 1.65 11.06
CA ARG A 239 13.79 0.94 12.17
C ARG A 239 12.27 1.03 12.12
N ARG A 240 11.72 2.22 11.84
CA ARG A 240 10.28 2.45 11.61
C ARG A 240 9.82 1.61 10.42
N GLN A 241 10.57 1.57 9.33
CA GLN A 241 10.21 0.83 8.13
C GLN A 241 10.38 -0.69 8.23
N ILE A 242 11.42 -1.21 8.90
CA ILE A 242 11.52 -2.65 9.21
C ILE A 242 10.38 -3.07 10.14
N ARG A 243 10.04 -2.21 11.10
CA ARG A 243 8.90 -2.41 11.99
C ARG A 243 7.60 -2.40 11.19
N GLU A 244 7.37 -1.42 10.32
CA GLU A 244 6.19 -1.29 9.45
C GLU A 244 6.09 -2.39 8.38
N LEU A 245 7.21 -2.92 7.84
CA LEU A 245 7.20 -3.98 6.83
C LEU A 245 7.10 -5.38 7.45
N ARG A 246 7.71 -5.63 8.61
CA ARG A 246 7.40 -6.84 9.41
C ARG A 246 5.94 -6.79 9.86
N LYS A 247 5.46 -5.60 10.20
CA LYS A 247 4.05 -5.34 10.46
C LYS A 247 3.16 -5.62 9.23
N LEU A 248 3.52 -5.14 8.05
CA LEU A 248 2.72 -5.35 6.83
C LEU A 248 2.75 -6.82 6.34
N ALA A 249 3.89 -7.50 6.49
CA ALA A 249 4.04 -8.92 6.14
C ALA A 249 3.22 -9.86 7.07
N ILE A 250 3.06 -9.50 8.34
CA ILE A 250 2.17 -10.20 9.29
C ILE A 250 0.70 -9.78 9.09
N ARG A 251 0.41 -8.49 8.82
CA ARG A 251 -0.91 -7.97 8.39
C ARG A 251 -1.49 -8.72 7.19
N GLY A 252 -0.65 -9.14 6.25
CA GLY A 252 -1.08 -9.68 4.96
C GLY A 252 -2.00 -10.89 5.09
N SER A 253 -1.60 -11.93 5.84
CA SER A 253 -2.47 -13.11 6.02
C SER A 253 -3.18 -13.12 7.36
N ALA A 254 -2.56 -12.58 8.41
CA ALA A 254 -3.04 -12.68 9.77
C ALA A 254 -4.06 -11.55 10.04
N GLY A 255 -3.71 -10.31 9.69
CA GLY A 255 -4.62 -9.16 9.68
C GLY A 255 -5.85 -9.34 8.77
N GLN A 256 -5.71 -10.01 7.62
CA GLN A 256 -6.88 -10.39 6.79
C GLN A 256 -7.78 -11.40 7.49
N ARG A 257 -7.20 -12.45 8.09
CA ARG A 257 -7.96 -13.43 8.89
C ARG A 257 -8.66 -12.74 10.07
N PHE A 258 -8.01 -11.78 10.74
CA PHE A 258 -8.62 -10.97 11.79
C PHE A 258 -9.80 -10.17 11.26
N ARG A 259 -9.61 -9.33 10.23
CA ARG A 259 -10.68 -8.49 9.66
C ARG A 259 -11.88 -9.33 9.21
N LYS A 260 -11.62 -10.49 8.60
CA LYS A 260 -12.66 -11.46 8.22
C LYS A 260 -13.38 -12.04 9.43
N LYS A 261 -12.64 -12.56 10.43
CA LYS A 261 -13.22 -13.12 11.66
C LYS A 261 -14.07 -12.09 12.40
N VAL A 262 -13.63 -10.84 12.49
CA VAL A 262 -14.40 -9.74 13.10
C VAL A 262 -15.68 -9.52 12.32
N ARG A 263 -15.63 -9.29 11.01
CA ARG A 263 -16.86 -9.06 10.21
C ARG A 263 -17.83 -10.24 10.29
N GLU A 264 -17.33 -11.48 10.28
CA GLU A 264 -18.15 -12.68 10.45
C GLU A 264 -18.79 -12.76 11.84
N ALA A 265 -18.03 -12.47 12.90
CA ALA A 265 -18.52 -12.47 14.28
C ALA A 265 -19.66 -11.45 14.50
N TYR A 266 -19.56 -10.29 13.83
CA TYR A 266 -20.58 -9.24 13.84
C TYR A 266 -21.61 -9.37 12.72
N GLN A 267 -21.56 -10.43 11.89
CA GLN A 267 -22.50 -10.64 10.77
C GLN A 267 -22.59 -9.46 9.79
N ASN A 268 -21.44 -8.84 9.49
CA ASN A 268 -21.32 -7.62 8.70
C ASN A 268 -22.21 -6.46 9.21
N ARG A 269 -22.42 -6.38 10.52
CA ARG A 269 -23.22 -5.34 11.17
C ARG A 269 -22.30 -4.32 11.84
N CYS A 270 -22.53 -3.04 11.55
CA CYS A 270 -21.91 -1.95 12.28
C CYS A 270 -22.35 -1.96 13.75
N LEU A 271 -21.40 -1.97 14.67
CA LEU A 271 -21.65 -1.93 16.11
C LEU A 271 -22.40 -0.65 16.52
N PHE A 272 -22.02 0.48 15.94
CA PHE A 272 -22.55 1.80 16.32
C PHE A 272 -23.91 2.09 15.71
N SER A 273 -24.04 2.01 14.38
CA SER A 273 -25.30 2.31 13.70
C SER A 273 -26.28 1.13 13.64
N GLY A 274 -25.80 -0.10 13.85
CA GLY A 274 -26.63 -1.30 13.72
C GLY A 274 -26.94 -1.71 12.27
N LEU A 275 -26.51 -0.92 11.28
CA LEU A 275 -26.67 -1.22 9.86
C LEU A 275 -25.94 -2.52 9.51
N SER A 276 -26.65 -3.47 8.91
CA SER A 276 -26.05 -4.66 8.31
C SER A 276 -25.80 -4.39 6.84
N LEU A 277 -24.52 -4.43 6.45
CA LEU A 277 -24.08 -4.11 5.09
C LEU A 277 -23.30 -5.32 4.53
N PRO A 278 -23.98 -6.47 4.30
CA PRO A 278 -23.33 -7.64 3.76
C PRO A 278 -22.85 -7.39 2.33
N LYS A 279 -21.91 -8.22 1.89
CA LYS A 279 -21.42 -8.21 0.51
C LYS A 279 -22.56 -8.51 -0.46
N LEU A 280 -22.73 -7.68 -1.48
CA LEU A 280 -23.72 -7.87 -2.54
C LEU A 280 -23.12 -8.67 -3.71
N PRO A 281 -23.94 -9.38 -4.50
CA PRO A 281 -23.49 -9.98 -5.75
C PRO A 281 -22.90 -8.90 -6.67
N GLY A 282 -21.65 -9.07 -7.08
CA GLY A 282 -20.94 -8.11 -7.96
C GLY A 282 -20.16 -7.01 -7.25
N THR A 283 -20.22 -6.88 -5.92
CA THR A 283 -19.32 -6.00 -5.16
C THR A 283 -18.09 -6.77 -4.67
N SER A 284 -16.95 -6.08 -4.51
CA SER A 284 -15.71 -6.69 -4.01
C SER A 284 -15.77 -6.94 -2.49
N ALA A 285 -16.40 -6.04 -1.75
CA ALA A 285 -16.41 -5.99 -0.28
C ALA A 285 -17.81 -5.73 0.31
N PRO A 286 -18.05 -6.07 1.60
CA PRO A 286 -19.18 -5.56 2.37
C PRO A 286 -19.02 -4.05 2.68
N GLY A 287 -20.10 -3.39 3.10
CA GLY A 287 -20.08 -1.96 3.44
C GLY A 287 -19.55 -1.63 4.84
N VAL A 288 -18.88 -2.59 5.48
CA VAL A 288 -18.33 -2.48 6.83
C VAL A 288 -16.87 -2.95 6.88
N ASP A 289 -16.13 -2.31 7.77
CA ASP A 289 -14.74 -2.58 8.06
C ASP A 289 -14.59 -3.23 9.44
N ALA A 290 -13.41 -3.77 9.71
CA ALA A 290 -13.00 -4.19 11.04
C ALA A 290 -11.93 -3.23 11.57
N ALA A 291 -12.33 -2.38 12.52
CA ALA A 291 -11.46 -1.47 13.23
C ALA A 291 -10.80 -2.20 14.40
N HIS A 292 -9.52 -1.90 14.65
CA HIS A 292 -8.87 -2.38 15.87
C HIS A 292 -9.19 -1.43 17.02
N ILE A 293 -9.35 -1.98 18.22
CA ILE A 293 -9.47 -1.17 19.43
C ILE A 293 -8.08 -0.66 19.82
N LEU A 294 -7.11 -1.57 20.01
CA LEU A 294 -5.72 -1.20 20.20
C LEU A 294 -4.94 -1.32 18.89
N PRO A 295 -4.08 -0.34 18.56
CA PRO A 295 -3.26 -0.39 17.36
C PRO A 295 -2.44 -1.68 17.31
N TRP A 296 -2.72 -2.50 16.31
CA TRP A 296 -1.99 -3.74 16.09
C TRP A 296 -0.46 -3.52 16.02
N ALA A 297 -0.06 -2.35 15.51
CA ALA A 297 1.31 -1.86 15.44
C ALA A 297 2.11 -1.90 16.76
N GLU A 298 1.47 -2.02 17.92
CA GLU A 298 2.17 -1.98 19.19
C GLU A 298 1.95 -3.23 20.04
N PHE A 299 0.84 -3.93 19.81
CA PHE A 299 0.40 -5.02 20.69
C PHE A 299 0.37 -6.39 20.01
N ASP A 300 0.39 -6.46 18.67
CA ASP A 300 0.33 -7.72 17.90
C ASP A 300 -0.87 -8.63 18.26
N ILE A 301 -2.01 -8.01 18.61
CA ILE A 301 -3.25 -8.67 19.05
C ILE A 301 -4.22 -8.76 17.87
N GLU A 302 -4.43 -9.96 17.35
CA GLU A 302 -5.30 -10.28 16.20
C GLU A 302 -6.50 -11.18 16.59
N GLU A 303 -6.89 -11.12 17.87
CA GLU A 303 -8.08 -11.74 18.41
C GLU A 303 -9.32 -10.88 18.17
N VAL A 304 -10.47 -11.51 17.91
CA VAL A 304 -11.73 -10.81 17.59
C VAL A 304 -12.14 -9.81 18.68
N CYS A 305 -11.79 -10.06 19.94
CA CYS A 305 -12.05 -9.15 21.06
C CYS A 305 -11.27 -7.83 20.99
N ASN A 306 -10.23 -7.72 20.15
CA ASN A 306 -9.55 -6.48 19.81
C ASN A 306 -10.15 -5.80 18.56
N GLY A 307 -11.25 -6.33 18.02
CA GLY A 307 -11.88 -5.83 16.80
C GLY A 307 -13.32 -5.42 17.00
N ILE A 308 -13.70 -4.31 16.36
CA ILE A 308 -15.08 -3.86 16.22
C ILE A 308 -15.44 -3.71 14.75
N CYS A 309 -16.66 -4.13 14.39
CA CYS A 309 -17.15 -3.99 13.03
C CYS A 309 -17.89 -2.66 12.88
N LEU A 310 -17.46 -1.80 11.95
CA LEU A 310 -17.99 -0.44 11.78
C LEU A 310 -18.27 -0.14 10.31
N SER A 311 -19.29 0.67 10.01
CA SER A 311 -19.42 1.28 8.68
C SER A 311 -18.33 2.33 8.49
N LYS A 312 -17.98 2.65 7.23
CA LYS A 312 -16.87 3.57 6.92
C LYS A 312 -16.91 4.90 7.69
N ILE A 313 -18.11 5.52 7.79
CA ILE A 313 -18.30 6.78 8.51
C ILE A 313 -18.09 6.60 10.02
N CYS A 314 -18.64 5.52 10.60
CA CYS A 314 -18.47 5.22 12.02
C CYS A 314 -17.03 4.83 12.36
N HIS A 315 -16.32 4.17 11.44
CA HIS A 315 -14.92 3.81 11.57
C HIS A 315 -14.05 5.06 11.62
N TRP A 316 -14.22 5.96 10.65
CA TRP A 316 -13.54 7.25 10.66
C TRP A 316 -13.81 8.01 11.96
N ALA A 317 -15.07 8.15 12.36
CA ALA A 317 -15.45 8.88 13.57
C ALA A 317 -14.89 8.25 14.87
N PHE A 318 -14.70 6.93 14.90
CA PHE A 318 -14.02 6.24 15.99
C PHE A 318 -12.52 6.55 16.01
N ASP A 319 -11.86 6.44 14.86
CA ASP A 319 -10.40 6.62 14.73
C ASP A 319 -9.97 8.06 15.04
N VAL A 320 -10.78 9.06 14.68
CA VAL A 320 -10.50 10.47 14.98
C VAL A 320 -11.03 10.92 16.35
N GLY A 321 -11.64 10.03 17.13
CA GLY A 321 -12.08 10.30 18.50
C GLY A 321 -13.43 11.02 18.66
N ILE A 322 -14.18 11.25 17.57
CA ILE A 322 -15.54 11.82 17.61
C ILE A 322 -16.49 10.89 18.37
N LEU A 323 -16.38 9.58 18.14
CA LEU A 323 -17.21 8.58 18.80
C LEU A 323 -16.37 7.70 19.73
N ARG A 324 -16.79 7.60 21.00
CA ARG A 324 -16.15 6.80 22.04
C ARG A 324 -17.06 5.64 22.49
N LEU A 325 -16.51 4.44 22.55
CA LEU A 325 -17.20 3.24 23.03
C LEU A 325 -16.73 2.91 24.45
N GLU A 326 -17.60 3.09 25.44
CA GLU A 326 -17.28 2.85 26.84
C GLU A 326 -17.97 1.58 27.34
N PHE A 327 -17.31 0.86 28.26
CA PHE A 327 -17.89 -0.30 28.92
C PHE A 327 -18.35 0.06 30.33
N GLU A 328 -19.60 -0.24 30.65
CA GLU A 328 -20.19 -0.04 31.98
C GLU A 328 -20.19 -1.37 32.76
N ASP A 329 -19.32 -1.46 33.77
CA ASP A 329 -19.14 -2.68 34.58
C ASP A 329 -20.40 -3.13 35.32
N THR A 330 -21.22 -2.17 35.79
CA THR A 330 -22.45 -2.43 36.57
C THR A 330 -23.51 -3.20 35.78
N ASN A 331 -23.70 -2.83 34.52
CA ASN A 331 -24.72 -3.42 33.64
C ASN A 331 -24.14 -4.38 32.60
N GLN A 332 -22.82 -4.56 32.58
CA GLN A 332 -22.09 -5.37 31.60
C GLN A 332 -22.50 -5.02 30.16
N SER A 333 -22.52 -3.71 29.86
CA SER A 333 -23.02 -3.16 28.59
C SER A 333 -22.10 -2.09 28.04
N TYR A 334 -22.10 -1.91 26.72
CA TYR A 334 -21.35 -0.84 26.07
C TYR A 334 -22.24 0.38 25.84
N ARG A 335 -21.69 1.58 25.95
CA ARG A 335 -22.34 2.84 25.57
C ARG A 335 -21.49 3.59 24.56
N LEU A 336 -22.14 4.07 23.50
CA LEU A 336 -21.53 4.98 22.52
C LEU A 336 -21.82 6.43 22.91
N ARG A 337 -20.78 7.27 22.96
CA ARG A 337 -20.85 8.67 23.39
C ARG A 337 -19.99 9.56 22.49
N ILE A 338 -20.27 10.85 22.48
CA ILE A 338 -19.39 11.89 21.92
C ILE A 338 -18.73 12.59 23.12
N PRO A 339 -17.39 12.65 23.20
CA PRO A 339 -16.70 13.37 24.27
C PRO A 339 -17.02 14.87 24.27
N ASP A 340 -17.20 15.48 25.44
CA ASP A 340 -17.61 16.89 25.58
C ASP A 340 -16.56 17.87 25.01
N ASP A 341 -15.28 17.52 25.13
CA ASP A 341 -14.13 18.27 24.62
C ASP A 341 -14.05 18.28 23.08
N VAL A 342 -14.61 17.26 22.42
CA VAL A 342 -14.66 17.16 20.96
C VAL A 342 -15.83 17.97 20.38
N ARG A 343 -16.91 18.14 21.15
CA ARG A 343 -18.11 18.87 20.71
C ARG A 343 -17.79 20.31 20.31
N GLY A 344 -17.04 21.03 21.15
CA GLY A 344 -16.64 22.41 20.87
C GLY A 344 -15.74 22.54 19.63
N GLN A 345 -14.79 21.61 19.46
CA GLN A 345 -13.88 21.62 18.30
C GLN A 345 -14.60 21.34 16.99
N CYS A 346 -15.64 20.50 17.02
CA CYS A 346 -16.45 20.17 15.85
C CYS A 346 -17.34 21.35 15.42
N GLU A 347 -17.87 22.10 16.38
CA GLU A 347 -18.64 23.33 16.13
C GLU A 347 -17.77 24.41 15.45
N ASP A 348 -16.52 24.57 15.89
CA ASP A 348 -15.56 25.55 15.34
C ASP A 348 -15.20 25.30 13.86
N VAL A 349 -15.20 24.04 13.42
CA VAL A 349 -14.88 23.64 12.04
C VAL A 349 -16.13 23.39 11.18
N GLY A 350 -17.34 23.61 11.73
CA GLY A 350 -18.60 23.45 11.02
C GLY A 350 -18.99 22.00 10.72
N LEU A 351 -18.52 21.04 11.54
CA LEU A 351 -18.87 19.63 11.39
C LEU A 351 -20.28 19.36 11.95
N ASP A 352 -21.16 18.79 11.13
CA ASP A 352 -22.52 18.42 11.54
C ASP A 352 -22.50 17.17 12.45
N LEU A 353 -22.76 17.39 13.74
CA LEU A 353 -22.80 16.33 14.75
C LEU A 353 -24.15 15.61 14.83
N ASN A 354 -25.22 16.11 14.20
CA ASN A 354 -26.58 15.57 14.37
C ASN A 354 -26.65 14.08 14.03
N TYR A 355 -25.94 13.67 12.97
CA TYR A 355 -25.85 12.25 12.60
C TYR A 355 -25.20 11.42 13.71
N PHE A 356 -24.07 11.85 14.26
CA PHE A 356 -23.35 11.13 15.31
C PHE A 356 -24.09 11.11 16.64
N GLU A 357 -24.75 12.21 16.98
CA GLU A 357 -25.62 12.32 18.16
C GLU A 357 -26.74 11.29 18.10
N SER A 358 -27.36 11.10 16.94
CA SER A 358 -28.41 10.09 16.73
C SER A 358 -27.93 8.65 16.96
N LEU A 359 -26.61 8.41 16.89
CA LEU A 359 -26.01 7.10 17.14
C LEU A 359 -25.71 6.86 18.63
N THR A 360 -25.62 7.92 19.44
CA THR A 360 -25.27 7.81 20.86
C THR A 360 -26.37 7.06 21.62
N CYS A 361 -26.01 5.88 22.13
CA CYS A 361 -26.95 5.00 22.81
C CYS A 361 -26.21 3.95 23.63
N GLN A 362 -26.96 3.26 24.51
CA GLN A 362 -26.51 1.97 25.01
C GLN A 362 -26.57 0.96 23.86
N ILE A 363 -25.45 0.30 23.57
CA ILE A 363 -25.33 -0.64 22.46
C ILE A 363 -26.24 -1.85 22.73
N PRO A 364 -27.23 -2.10 21.85
CA PRO A 364 -28.08 -3.28 21.98
C PRO A 364 -27.27 -4.57 21.85
N LYS A 365 -27.61 -5.59 22.64
CA LYS A 365 -26.87 -6.87 22.67
C LYS A 365 -26.91 -7.59 21.33
N GLU A 366 -27.92 -7.33 20.51
CA GLU A 366 -28.08 -7.89 19.17
C GLU A 366 -27.03 -7.37 18.17
N ARG A 367 -26.35 -6.26 18.50
CA ARG A 367 -25.25 -5.71 17.69
C ARG A 367 -23.88 -6.30 18.06
N LEU A 368 -23.78 -7.01 19.18
CA LEU A 368 -22.56 -7.66 19.63
C LEU A 368 -22.43 -9.08 19.04
N PRO A 369 -21.21 -9.63 18.98
CA PRO A 369 -21.02 -11.02 18.58
C PRO A 369 -21.78 -12.01 19.47
N LYS A 370 -22.21 -13.12 18.86
CA LYS A 370 -22.93 -14.19 19.58
C LYS A 370 -22.13 -14.77 20.75
N SER A 371 -20.81 -14.85 20.62
CA SER A 371 -19.93 -15.35 21.68
C SER A 371 -19.38 -14.18 22.49
N LYS A 372 -19.54 -14.23 23.82
CA LYS A 372 -19.00 -13.21 24.74
C LYS A 372 -17.47 -13.07 24.67
N LYS A 373 -16.76 -14.15 24.31
CA LYS A 373 -15.29 -14.13 24.15
C LYS A 373 -14.82 -13.21 23.01
N ASP A 374 -15.72 -12.95 22.05
CA ASP A 374 -15.46 -12.15 20.86
C ASP A 374 -15.96 -10.70 21.05
N TRP A 375 -16.50 -10.36 22.23
CA TRP A 375 -16.92 -8.99 22.54
C TRP A 375 -15.69 -8.06 22.64
N PRO A 376 -15.86 -6.74 22.37
CA PRO A 376 -14.80 -5.76 22.57
C PRO A 376 -14.20 -5.89 23.97
N ASN A 377 -12.89 -6.06 24.12
CA ASN A 377 -12.33 -6.24 25.46
C ASN A 377 -12.35 -4.91 26.23
N PRO A 378 -13.00 -4.80 27.40
CA PRO A 378 -13.03 -3.56 28.18
C PRO A 378 -11.64 -3.04 28.55
N ARG A 379 -10.67 -3.94 28.78
CA ARG A 379 -9.29 -3.54 29.07
C ARG A 379 -8.62 -2.85 27.89
N PHE A 380 -8.94 -3.27 26.66
CA PHE A 380 -8.40 -2.66 25.45
C PHE A 380 -8.99 -1.27 25.22
N LEU A 381 -10.29 -1.10 25.49
CA LEU A 381 -10.95 0.21 25.42
C LEU A 381 -10.37 1.18 26.45
N ASN A 382 -10.22 0.76 27.70
CA ASN A 382 -9.61 1.62 28.73
C ASN A 382 -8.18 2.00 28.35
N GLN A 383 -7.38 1.04 27.87
CA GLN A 383 -6.01 1.30 27.45
C GLN A 383 -5.90 2.23 26.23
N LEU A 384 -6.87 2.17 25.30
CA LEU A 384 -6.96 3.11 24.18
C LEU A 384 -7.17 4.54 24.71
N TYR A 385 -8.10 4.73 25.65
CA TYR A 385 -8.46 6.06 26.15
C TYR A 385 -7.45 6.63 27.14
N ASP A 386 -6.85 5.82 28.00
CA ASP A 386 -5.79 6.26 28.92
C ASP A 386 -4.56 6.80 28.18
N ARG A 387 -4.37 6.40 26.93
CA ARG A 387 -3.16 6.69 26.15
C ARG A 387 -3.36 7.71 25.04
N PHE A 388 -4.55 7.76 24.44
CA PHE A 388 -4.84 8.55 23.25
C PHE A 388 -6.09 9.43 23.38
N GLY A 389 -6.82 9.34 24.49
CA GLY A 389 -8.11 10.01 24.69
C GLY A 389 -8.12 11.05 25.78
#